data_AF-A0A817NA73-F1
#
_entry.id   AF-A0A817NA73-F1
#
_cell.length_a   1.000
_cell.length_b   1.000
_cell.length_c   1.000
_cell.angle_alpha   90.00
_cell.angle_beta   90.00
_cell.angle_gamma   90.00
#
_symmetry.space_group_name_H-M   'P 1'
#
loop_
_entity.id
_entity.type
_entity.pdbx_description
1 polymer ?
#
loop_
_entity_poly.entity_id
_entity_poly.type
_entity_poly.pdbx_seq_one_letter_code
_entity_poly.pdbx_strand_id
1 'polypeptide(L)'
;MSYQIYHGDPDRENNFWVYPKEKALVNSRWDAYDPSHLCNDFTLLDNNLFTGVRRYKCNGHENVCYGGGSDGVAQPSIYPNAAIPNKFYHGDPSRENNFWVYPRHEPLIDTRWDAYNPSYLCNNYTLLENNSCTKIRRYRCNGHDSTFHGRGRIHRNRHRNVRYK
;
A
#
# COMPACT_ATOMS: atom_id res chain seq x y z
N MET A 1 -0.35 -25.12 2.36
CA MET A 1 -0.87 -24.34 3.50
C MET A 1 -1.75 -23.25 2.91
N SER A 2 -3.05 -23.26 3.21
CA SER A 2 -3.94 -22.14 2.89
C SER A 2 -3.69 -21.04 3.92
N TYR A 3 -3.61 -19.80 3.46
CA TYR A 3 -3.59 -18.63 4.34
C TYR A 3 -4.86 -17.83 4.07
N GLN A 4 -5.54 -17.41 5.13
CA GLN A 4 -6.69 -16.52 5.01
C GLN A 4 -6.20 -15.08 4.91
N ILE A 5 -6.69 -14.35 3.91
CA ILE A 5 -6.50 -12.90 3.81
C ILE A 5 -7.77 -12.23 4.31
N TYR A 6 -7.60 -11.18 5.11
CA TYR A 6 -8.71 -10.37 5.60
C TYR A 6 -8.61 -8.96 5.02
N HIS A 7 -9.77 -8.41 4.66
CA HIS A 7 -9.93 -6.99 4.36
C HIS A 7 -10.34 -6.24 5.63
N GLY A 8 -9.83 -5.02 5.81
CA GLY A 8 -10.14 -4.16 6.94
C GLY A 8 -8.89 -3.60 7.60
N ASP A 9 -9.10 -2.75 8.58
CA ASP A 9 -8.03 -2.04 9.26
C ASP A 9 -7.38 -2.93 10.35
N PRO A 10 -6.09 -3.29 10.23
CA PRO A 10 -5.43 -4.16 11.21
C PRO A 10 -5.45 -3.58 12.63
N ASP A 11 -5.39 -2.25 12.75
CA ASP A 11 -5.45 -1.56 14.04
C ASP A 11 -6.87 -1.51 14.62
N ARG A 12 -7.88 -1.88 13.82
CA ARG A 12 -9.28 -2.01 14.23
C ARG A 12 -9.79 -3.44 14.08
N GLU A 13 -8.93 -4.42 14.38
CA GLU A 13 -9.22 -5.87 14.36
C GLU A 13 -9.67 -6.41 12.99
N ASN A 14 -9.14 -5.83 11.90
CA ASN A 14 -9.55 -6.11 10.51
C ASN A 14 -11.04 -5.84 10.26
N ASN A 15 -11.62 -4.88 10.98
CA ASN A 15 -12.95 -4.37 10.68
C ASN A 15 -12.87 -3.24 9.64
N PHE A 16 -13.99 -3.01 8.96
CA PHE A 16 -14.18 -1.85 8.10
C PHE A 16 -15.53 -1.19 8.34
N TRP A 17 -15.63 0.11 8.04
CA TRP A 17 -16.85 0.89 8.25
C TRP A 17 -17.43 1.37 6.93
N VAL A 18 -18.74 1.27 6.83
CA VAL A 18 -19.51 1.85 5.74
C VAL A 18 -20.26 3.06 6.25
N TYR A 19 -19.98 4.21 5.65
CA TYR A 19 -20.60 5.49 5.99
C TYR A 19 -21.72 5.83 5.00
N PRO A 20 -22.72 6.63 5.41
CA PRO A 20 -23.60 7.33 4.47
C PRO A 20 -22.78 8.21 3.51
N LYS A 21 -23.24 8.36 2.26
CA LYS A 21 -22.51 9.11 1.21
C LYS A 21 -22.24 10.57 1.57
N GLU A 22 -23.04 11.13 2.47
CA GLU A 22 -22.95 12.51 2.92
C GLU A 22 -21.89 12.72 4.01
N LYS A 23 -21.33 11.64 4.57
CA LYS A 23 -20.30 11.70 5.62
C LYS A 23 -18.90 11.48 5.06
N ALA A 24 -17.92 12.12 5.68
CA ALA A 24 -16.52 11.82 5.39
C ALA A 24 -16.15 10.44 5.93
N LEU A 25 -15.31 9.70 5.19
CA LEU A 25 -14.71 8.46 5.65
C LEU A 25 -13.66 8.78 6.72
N VAL A 26 -13.64 8.04 7.82
CA VAL A 26 -12.63 8.21 8.88
C VAL A 26 -11.28 7.71 8.40
N ASN A 27 -11.24 6.53 7.78
CA ASN A 27 -10.05 5.98 7.16
C ASN A 27 -10.36 5.53 5.73
N SER A 28 -10.14 6.38 4.73
CA SER A 28 -10.47 6.09 3.33
C SER A 28 -9.70 4.91 2.71
N ARG A 29 -8.71 4.35 3.41
CA ARG A 29 -8.02 3.12 2.99
C ARG A 29 -8.87 1.88 3.27
N TRP A 30 -9.61 1.89 4.37
CA TRP A 30 -10.32 0.71 4.87
C TRP A 30 -11.81 0.92 5.03
N ASP A 31 -12.30 2.15 4.93
CA ASP A 31 -13.71 2.50 5.03
C ASP A 31 -14.27 2.86 3.64
N ALA A 32 -15.57 2.67 3.45
CA ALA A 32 -16.21 2.90 2.15
C ALA A 32 -17.64 3.45 2.28
N TYR A 33 -18.25 3.78 1.16
CA TYR A 33 -19.68 4.06 1.06
C TYR A 33 -20.50 2.83 0.67
N ASP A 34 -19.84 1.80 0.16
CA ASP A 34 -20.41 0.52 -0.23
C ASP A 34 -19.48 -0.60 0.27
N PRO A 35 -19.96 -1.58 1.06
CA PRO A 35 -19.12 -2.66 1.58
C PRO A 35 -18.52 -3.54 0.47
N SER A 36 -19.21 -3.68 -0.68
CA SER A 36 -18.78 -4.53 -1.79
C SER A 36 -17.50 -4.05 -2.46
N HIS A 37 -17.14 -2.78 -2.27
CA HIS A 37 -15.88 -2.22 -2.77
C HIS A 37 -14.66 -2.69 -1.97
N LEU A 38 -14.87 -3.18 -0.74
CA LEU A 38 -13.79 -3.63 0.13
C LEU A 38 -13.71 -5.15 0.21
N CYS A 39 -14.86 -5.81 0.25
CA CYS A 39 -14.93 -7.25 0.48
C CYS A 39 -16.24 -7.79 -0.09
N ASN A 40 -16.26 -9.02 -0.57
CA ASN A 40 -17.50 -9.72 -0.96
C ASN A 40 -17.90 -10.85 0.00
N ASP A 41 -17.08 -11.15 1.00
CA ASP A 41 -17.35 -12.13 2.05
C ASP A 41 -17.15 -11.51 3.43
N PHE A 42 -18.24 -10.95 3.97
CA PHE A 42 -18.22 -10.19 5.19
C PHE A 42 -19.46 -10.44 6.05
N THR A 43 -19.30 -10.16 7.34
CA THR A 43 -20.39 -10.15 8.33
C THR A 43 -20.59 -8.74 8.85
N LEU A 44 -21.85 -8.29 8.90
CA LEU A 44 -22.24 -7.05 9.58
C LEU A 44 -22.18 -7.27 11.09
N LEU A 45 -21.31 -6.54 11.78
CA LEU A 45 -21.15 -6.63 13.24
C LEU A 45 -22.00 -5.62 13.99
N ASP A 46 -22.15 -4.42 13.45
CA ASP A 46 -22.89 -3.34 14.10
C ASP A 46 -23.55 -2.44 13.06
N ASN A 47 -24.75 -1.96 13.39
CA ASN A 47 -25.52 -1.05 12.56
C ASN A 47 -26.05 0.09 13.42
N ASN A 48 -25.31 1.20 13.46
CA ASN A 48 -25.70 2.35 14.24
C ASN A 48 -26.78 3.13 13.49
N LEU A 49 -28.05 2.84 13.81
CA LEU A 49 -29.22 3.44 13.15
C LEU A 49 -29.30 4.96 13.31
N PHE A 50 -28.73 5.53 14.36
CA PHE A 50 -28.73 6.97 14.58
C PHE A 50 -27.77 7.69 13.63
N THR A 51 -26.61 7.08 13.36
CA THR A 51 -25.58 7.68 12.49
C THR A 51 -25.60 7.16 11.06
N GLY A 52 -26.27 6.04 10.79
CA GLY A 52 -26.22 5.32 9.52
C GLY A 52 -24.89 4.62 9.24
N VAL A 53 -23.97 4.60 10.20
CA VAL A 53 -22.66 3.97 10.07
C VAL A 53 -22.78 2.48 10.40
N ARG A 54 -22.22 1.65 9.53
CA ARG A 54 -22.24 0.18 9.66
C ARG A 54 -20.82 -0.35 9.79
N ARG A 55 -20.59 -1.28 10.71
CA ARG A 55 -19.29 -1.93 10.91
C ARG A 55 -19.36 -3.37 10.44
N TYR A 56 -18.36 -3.77 9.66
CA TYR A 56 -18.26 -5.10 9.06
C TYR A 56 -16.93 -5.75 9.42
N LYS A 57 -16.91 -7.08 9.38
CA LYS A 57 -15.71 -7.90 9.48
C LYS A 57 -15.61 -8.79 8.26
N CYS A 58 -14.45 -8.81 7.61
CA CYS A 58 -14.17 -9.78 6.57
C CYS A 58 -14.12 -11.19 7.19
N ASN A 59 -14.82 -12.15 6.59
CA ASN A 59 -14.83 -13.54 7.07
C ASN A 59 -13.54 -14.29 6.73
N GLY A 60 -12.67 -13.65 5.96
CA GLY A 60 -11.44 -14.22 5.42
C GLY A 60 -11.69 -14.79 4.04
N HIS A 61 -10.78 -14.52 3.12
CA HIS A 61 -10.76 -15.14 1.82
C HIS A 61 -9.77 -16.29 1.85
N GLU A 62 -10.21 -17.47 1.45
CA GLU A 62 -9.28 -18.53 1.08
C GLU A 62 -8.51 -18.06 -0.14
N ASN A 63 -7.25 -17.74 0.06
CA ASN A 63 -6.33 -17.80 -1.06
C ASN A 63 -6.08 -19.28 -1.33
N VAL A 64 -6.78 -19.81 -2.33
CA VAL A 64 -6.40 -21.06 -2.97
C VAL A 64 -5.13 -20.80 -3.76
N CYS A 65 -4.01 -20.79 -3.06
CA CYS A 65 -2.70 -20.97 -3.67
C CYS A 65 -2.67 -22.41 -4.18
N TYR A 66 -3.13 -22.66 -5.42
CA TYR A 66 -2.78 -23.89 -6.10
C TYR A 66 -1.25 -23.96 -6.14
N GLY A 67 -0.69 -24.95 -5.44
CA GLY A 67 0.74 -25.14 -5.31
C GLY A 67 1.42 -25.28 -6.68
N GLY A 68 2.59 -24.66 -6.78
CA GLY A 68 3.47 -24.66 -7.95
C GLY A 68 4.04 -23.25 -8.17
N GLY A 69 5.26 -22.90 -7.78
CA GLY A 69 6.40 -23.70 -7.38
C GLY A 69 7.38 -22.90 -6.54
N SER A 70 8.40 -23.62 -6.11
CA SER A 70 9.28 -23.42 -4.97
C SER A 70 10.45 -22.48 -5.20
N ASP A 71 10.36 -21.36 -5.91
CA ASP A 71 11.60 -20.72 -6.38
C ASP A 71 11.84 -19.35 -5.74
N GLY A 72 12.41 -19.38 -4.53
CA GLY A 72 13.18 -18.26 -4.02
C GLY A 72 12.86 -17.89 -2.57
N VAL A 73 13.55 -18.55 -1.65
CA VAL A 73 13.72 -18.12 -0.27
C VAL A 73 14.18 -16.66 -0.26
N ALA A 74 13.32 -15.71 0.11
CA ALA A 74 13.82 -14.48 0.70
C ALA A 74 14.09 -14.82 2.17
N GLN A 75 15.32 -15.26 2.44
CA GLN A 75 15.80 -15.32 3.81
C GLN A 75 15.55 -13.95 4.45
N PRO A 76 15.17 -13.89 5.74
CA PRO A 76 15.25 -12.62 6.46
C PRO A 76 16.71 -12.19 6.40
N SER A 77 17.03 -11.21 5.55
CA SER A 77 18.38 -10.68 5.48
C SER A 77 18.61 -9.98 6.82
N ILE A 78 19.33 -10.66 7.70
CA ILE A 78 20.00 -10.06 8.85
C ILE A 78 21.03 -9.09 8.27
N TYR A 79 20.60 -7.88 7.95
CA TYR A 79 21.51 -6.75 7.77
C TYR A 79 21.03 -5.65 8.70
N PRO A 80 21.81 -5.31 9.74
CA PRO A 80 21.54 -4.10 10.49
C PRO A 80 21.68 -2.90 9.54
N ASN A 81 20.63 -2.08 9.53
CA ASN A 81 20.60 -0.74 8.96
C ASN A 81 21.79 0.08 9.47
N ALA A 82 22.88 0.11 8.72
CA ALA A 82 23.74 1.27 8.70
C ALA A 82 23.42 1.98 7.39
N ALA A 83 22.67 3.09 7.46
CA ALA A 83 22.55 4.00 6.35
C ALA A 83 23.96 4.30 5.84
N ILE A 84 24.28 3.87 4.61
CA ILE A 84 25.60 4.18 4.04
C ILE A 84 25.62 5.71 3.90
N PRO A 85 26.54 6.42 4.57
CA PRO A 85 26.59 7.87 4.47
C PRO A 85 26.71 8.26 2.99
N ASN A 86 25.92 9.26 2.60
CA ASN A 86 25.84 9.86 1.25
C ASN A 86 24.98 9.13 0.19
N LYS A 87 24.16 8.13 0.55
CA LYS A 87 23.16 7.56 -0.39
C LYS A 87 21.76 8.13 -0.20
N PHE A 88 21.09 8.43 -1.31
CA PHE A 88 19.66 8.78 -1.35
C PHE A 88 18.82 7.56 -1.63
N TYR A 89 17.71 7.37 -0.91
CA TYR A 89 16.82 6.23 -1.09
C TYR A 89 15.43 6.70 -1.54
N HIS A 90 14.79 5.91 -2.42
CA HIS A 90 13.36 6.00 -2.72
C HIS A 90 12.58 5.02 -1.86
N GLY A 91 11.27 5.21 -1.79
CA GLY A 91 10.37 4.42 -0.97
C GLY A 91 10.10 5.11 0.36
N ASP A 92 9.26 4.47 1.15
CA ASP A 92 8.78 5.05 2.39
C ASP A 92 9.79 4.82 3.53
N PRO A 93 10.38 5.86 4.13
CA PRO A 93 11.32 5.70 5.24
C PRO A 93 10.72 4.97 6.45
N SER A 94 9.41 5.10 6.66
CA SER A 94 8.70 4.37 7.73
C SER A 94 8.50 2.88 7.41
N ARG A 95 8.66 2.49 6.13
CA ARG A 95 8.61 1.11 5.63
C ARG A 95 9.99 0.64 5.16
N GLU A 96 11.06 1.07 5.82
CA GLU A 96 12.45 0.71 5.51
C GLU A 96 12.88 1.04 4.07
N ASN A 97 12.40 2.16 3.52
CA ASN A 97 12.61 2.57 2.13
C ASN A 97 12.13 1.52 1.11
N ASN A 98 11.12 0.74 1.48
CA ASN A 98 10.43 -0.15 0.55
C ASN A 98 9.36 0.62 -0.24
N PHE A 99 9.01 0.09 -1.40
CA PHE A 99 7.88 0.54 -2.21
C PHE A 99 7.12 -0.65 -2.82
N TRP A 100 5.83 -0.44 -3.08
CA TRP A 100 4.97 -1.50 -3.61
C TRP A 100 4.50 -1.17 -5.02
N VAL A 101 4.38 -2.22 -5.82
CA VAL A 101 3.83 -2.14 -7.17
C VAL A 101 2.55 -2.93 -7.24
N TYR A 102 1.47 -2.22 -7.54
CA TYR A 102 0.11 -2.76 -7.61
C TYR A 102 -0.29 -3.08 -9.07
N PRO A 103 -1.29 -3.96 -9.29
CA PRO A 103 -1.97 -4.08 -10.57
C PRO A 103 -2.61 -2.76 -11.00
N ARG A 104 -2.69 -2.50 -12.31
CA ARG A 104 -3.22 -1.21 -12.84
C ARG A 104 -4.67 -0.90 -12.45
N HIS A 105 -5.46 -1.91 -12.08
CA HIS A 105 -6.87 -1.75 -11.70
C HIS A 105 -7.06 -1.59 -10.19
N GLU A 106 -6.01 -1.77 -9.39
CA GLU A 106 -6.07 -1.63 -7.94
C GLU A 106 -5.72 -0.20 -7.51
N PRO A 107 -6.28 0.31 -6.41
CA PRO A 107 -5.85 1.58 -5.84
C PRO A 107 -4.44 1.44 -5.25
N LEU A 108 -3.64 2.51 -5.39
CA LEU A 108 -2.36 2.61 -4.67
C LEU A 108 -2.64 2.96 -3.21
N ILE A 109 -1.98 2.26 -2.29
CA ILE A 109 -2.12 2.54 -0.85
C ILE A 109 -1.47 3.88 -0.51
N ASP A 110 -0.25 4.13 -0.97
CA ASP A 110 0.42 5.42 -0.84
C ASP A 110 0.95 5.89 -2.20
N THR A 111 0.23 6.82 -2.83
CA THR A 111 0.62 7.38 -4.15
C THR A 111 1.96 8.10 -4.17
N ARG A 112 2.54 8.43 -3.00
CA ARG A 112 3.87 9.05 -2.92
C ARG A 112 4.98 8.04 -3.15
N TRP A 113 4.78 6.82 -2.69
CA TRP A 113 5.83 5.81 -2.61
C TRP A 113 5.50 4.53 -3.36
N ASP A 114 4.25 4.27 -3.72
CA ASP A 114 3.80 3.10 -4.45
C ASP A 114 3.46 3.47 -5.90
N ALA A 115 3.49 2.48 -6.80
CA ALA A 115 3.26 2.72 -8.23
C ALA A 115 2.63 1.52 -8.94
N TYR A 116 2.31 1.69 -10.22
CA TYR A 116 1.93 0.58 -11.11
C TYR A 116 3.12 -0.02 -11.87
N ASN A 117 4.28 0.67 -11.82
CA ASN A 117 5.51 0.25 -12.45
C ASN A 117 6.70 0.66 -11.56
N PRO A 118 7.58 -0.27 -11.16
CA PRO A 118 8.70 0.06 -10.27
C PRO A 118 9.64 1.11 -10.89
N SER A 119 9.80 1.12 -12.21
CA SER A 119 10.70 2.05 -12.91
C SER A 119 10.29 3.52 -12.83
N TYR A 120 9.05 3.79 -12.40
CA TYR A 120 8.57 5.15 -12.17
C TYR A 120 9.15 5.76 -10.88
N LEU A 121 9.47 4.91 -9.91
CA LEU A 121 9.96 5.31 -8.60
C LEU A 121 11.49 5.24 -8.56
N CYS A 122 12.05 4.10 -8.95
CA CYS A 122 13.45 3.80 -8.80
C CYS A 122 13.93 2.93 -9.97
N ASN A 123 15.20 3.01 -10.34
CA ASN A 123 15.84 2.08 -11.28
C ASN A 123 16.96 1.25 -10.62
N ASN A 124 17.30 1.54 -9.36
CA ASN A 124 18.26 0.78 -8.57
C ASN A 124 17.55 0.09 -7.40
N TYR A 125 16.78 -0.94 -7.71
CA TYR A 125 15.98 -1.65 -6.74
C TYR A 125 16.20 -3.16 -6.77
N THR A 126 15.86 -3.80 -5.66
CA THR A 126 15.77 -5.26 -5.52
C THR A 126 14.31 -5.65 -5.30
N LEU A 127 13.82 -6.66 -6.01
CA LEU A 127 12.52 -7.28 -5.75
C LEU A 127 12.65 -8.14 -4.48
N LEU A 128 11.95 -7.76 -3.42
CA LEU A 128 11.96 -8.50 -2.15
C LEU A 128 10.85 -9.54 -2.09
N GLU A 129 9.70 -9.25 -2.69
CA GLU A 129 8.53 -10.12 -2.63
C GLU A 129 7.72 -10.01 -3.92
N ASN A 130 7.33 -11.15 -4.46
CA ASN A 130 6.47 -11.24 -5.62
C ASN A 130 5.23 -12.07 -5.26
N ASN A 131 4.19 -11.41 -4.79
CA ASN A 131 2.96 -12.09 -4.42
C ASN A 131 2.22 -12.50 -5.71
N SER A 132 2.32 -13.77 -6.07
CA SER A 132 1.69 -14.32 -7.27
C SER A 132 0.17 -14.28 -7.23
N CYS A 133 -0.45 -14.18 -6.04
CA CYS A 133 -1.89 -14.14 -5.83
C CYS A 133 -2.43 -12.72 -6.06
N THR A 134 -1.95 -11.75 -5.30
CA THR A 134 -2.42 -10.35 -5.38
C THR A 134 -1.80 -9.60 -6.56
N LYS A 135 -0.75 -10.18 -7.17
CA LYS A 135 0.11 -9.52 -8.18
C LYS A 135 0.79 -8.26 -7.65
N ILE A 136 0.75 -8.03 -6.33
CA ILE A 136 1.46 -6.95 -5.66
C ILE A 136 2.91 -7.38 -5.46
N ARG A 137 3.83 -6.48 -5.78
CA ARG A 137 5.27 -6.73 -5.69
C ARG A 137 5.90 -5.71 -4.75
N ARG A 138 6.76 -6.17 -3.83
CA ARG A 138 7.50 -5.30 -2.90
C ARG A 138 8.94 -5.17 -3.35
N TYR A 139 9.42 -3.94 -3.39
CA TYR A 139 10.77 -3.61 -3.80
C TYR A 139 11.47 -2.79 -2.73
N ARG A 140 12.80 -2.83 -2.73
CA ARG A 140 13.66 -1.97 -1.90
C ARG A 140 14.62 -1.20 -2.78
N CYS A 141 14.73 0.11 -2.54
CA CYS A 141 15.77 0.93 -3.18
C CYS A 141 17.14 0.58 -2.59
N ASN A 142 18.13 0.33 -3.45
CA ASN A 142 19.51 0.03 -3.04
C ASN A 142 20.36 1.30 -2.82
N GLY A 143 19.72 2.47 -2.88
CA GLY A 143 20.33 3.79 -2.74
C GLY A 143 20.91 4.33 -4.04
N HIS A 144 21.08 5.65 -4.11
CA HIS A 144 21.66 6.35 -5.25
C HIS A 144 22.75 7.31 -4.78
N ASP A 145 23.84 7.39 -5.55
CA ASP A 145 24.95 8.32 -5.28
C ASP A 145 24.60 9.78 -5.65
N SER A 146 23.50 9.97 -6.37
CA SER A 146 22.89 11.29 -6.66
C SER A 146 21.37 11.16 -6.65
N THR A 147 20.64 12.27 -6.52
CA THR A 147 19.17 12.25 -6.55
C THR A 147 18.66 11.91 -7.95
N PHE A 148 18.63 10.63 -8.31
CA PHE A 148 17.81 10.18 -9.43
C PHE A 148 16.35 10.46 -9.04
N HIS A 149 15.76 11.51 -9.59
CA HIS A 149 14.32 11.70 -9.53
C HIS A 149 13.76 10.92 -10.72
N GLY A 150 13.25 9.70 -10.49
CA GLY A 150 12.34 9.06 -11.44
C GLY A 150 11.30 10.08 -11.90
N ARG A 151 10.78 9.97 -13.12
CA ARG A 151 9.84 10.94 -13.71
C ARG A 151 8.44 10.92 -13.03
N GLY A 152 8.36 10.95 -11.71
CA GLY A 152 7.18 11.32 -10.94
C GLY A 152 7.32 12.78 -10.54
N ARG A 153 6.56 13.66 -11.20
CA ARG A 153 6.51 15.10 -10.93
C ARG A 153 6.32 15.34 -9.43
N ILE A 154 7.38 15.79 -8.75
CA ILE A 154 7.21 16.63 -7.57
C ILE A 154 6.53 17.90 -8.11
N HIS A 155 5.22 18.03 -7.92
CA HIS A 155 4.55 19.31 -8.02
C HIS A 155 5.15 20.22 -6.94
N ARG A 156 6.33 20.78 -7.23
CA ARG A 156 6.83 21.95 -6.50
C ARG A 156 5.87 23.07 -6.89
N ASN A 157 4.98 23.43 -5.97
CA ASN A 157 4.29 24.70 -6.01
C ASN A 157 5.36 25.78 -6.22
N ARG A 158 5.42 26.33 -7.43
CA ARG A 158 6.17 27.56 -7.70
C ARG A 158 5.49 28.63 -6.87
N HIS A 159 6.09 28.98 -5.73
CA HIS A 159 5.89 30.30 -5.16
C HIS A 159 6.29 31.31 -6.24
N ARG A 160 5.28 31.91 -6.89
CA ARG A 160 5.47 33.11 -7.70
C ARG A 160 5.93 34.20 -6.74
N ASN A 161 7.21 34.57 -6.82
CA ASN A 161 7.67 35.86 -6.31
C ASN A 161 6.95 36.94 -7.12
N VAL A 162 5.95 37.57 -6.50
CA VAL A 162 5.39 38.82 -6.98
C VAL A 162 6.44 39.90 -6.67
N ARG A 163 7.15 40.36 -7.69
CA ARG A 163 7.92 41.59 -7.60
C ARG A 163 6.93 42.76 -7.61
N TYR A 164 6.82 43.45 -6.50
CA TYR A 164 6.35 44.84 -6.48
C TYR A 164 7.56 45.75 -6.42
N LYS A 165 7.65 46.59 -7.46
CA LYS A 165 8.29 47.91 -7.61
C LYS A 165 9.13 47.98 -8.87
#